data_AF-A0A9Q2FJL6-F1
#
_entry.id   AF-A0A9Q2FJL6-F1
#
_cell.length_a   1.000
_cell.length_b   1.000
_cell.length_c   1.000
_cell.angle_alpha   90.00
_cell.angle_beta   90.00
_cell.angle_gamma   90.00
#
_symmetry.space_group_name_H-M   'P 1'
#
loop_
_entity.id
_entity.type
_entity.pdbx_description
1 polymer ?
#
loop_
_entity_poly.entity_id
_entity_poly.type
_entity_poly.pdbx_seq_one_letter_code
_entity_poly.pdbx_strand_id
1 'polypeptide(L)'
;MNREFISNIFIRAVMIIFIILMAINSFLVMTKTAIFPRDYQETLYYREDLTILNIAMLVVFSIVILLFIKYIRKVISIKRLVLIVMIYVFFMSLLFALLRRDYVQFDPFNVIDQASNFIRDNYSGLDKGNNYLYIYSHQITTVFLFQVILGTFGRATFILYIMQSFAIAYIVYMLYRLVDIIFENEEVSYTVVVLSALCFPLIFYVAFIYGTLAGMFLVLVAFYNVIKYFKSNKWYHLMIAAFSINISVLFIGNNMINMLAIFAVLLIYLFRKFDKKVIAFFISTLFMMVAFKSLIINYYEVASQKSVFEGVNKISWIAMGMQEGDREAGWWNSFNYDILIDKDYDNEKVVEVSKNSINQRLNVFKNNPEYALDFYKRKYDNQFIDPTFQVLVVTAPQNYDLGNVDKLLNLKNIIVEDIYFGKLNAISFYIMKAYQIFVYIFTLIASFLLFRSSRLNHLFIPITFIGGTLFHIIWEAKSRYIFPYFVFLIPLAAYGFVITKNYLANKYYEKKEYRSNAKI
;
A
#
# COMPACT_ATOMS: atom_id res chain seq x y z
N MET A 1 17.02 35.88 -1.16
CA MET A 1 16.00 35.01 -1.78
C MET A 1 14.98 34.62 -0.72
N ASN A 2 13.69 34.90 -0.92
CA ASN A 2 12.63 34.63 0.08
C ASN A 2 12.55 33.11 0.35
N ARG A 3 12.64 32.67 1.61
CA ARG A 3 12.59 31.24 2.00
C ARG A 3 11.31 30.56 1.48
N GLU A 4 10.23 31.31 1.39
CA GLU A 4 8.96 30.84 0.84
C GLU A 4 9.04 30.55 -0.67
N PHE A 5 9.78 31.36 -1.44
CA PHE A 5 9.99 31.15 -2.87
C PHE A 5 10.74 29.84 -3.14
N ILE A 6 11.81 29.58 -2.37
CA ILE A 6 12.61 28.34 -2.48
C ILE A 6 11.75 27.13 -2.13
N SER A 7 10.97 27.22 -1.04
CA SER A 7 10.05 26.16 -0.66
C SER A 7 9.03 25.87 -1.76
N ASN A 8 8.49 26.90 -2.41
CA ASN A 8 7.54 26.73 -3.51
C ASN A 8 8.17 26.06 -4.75
N ILE A 9 9.46 26.29 -5.02
CA ILE A 9 10.19 25.55 -6.07
C ILE A 9 10.22 24.06 -5.73
N PHE A 10 10.56 23.69 -4.49
CA PHE A 10 10.60 22.29 -4.08
C PHE A 10 9.23 21.61 -4.21
N ILE A 11 8.17 22.29 -3.77
CA ILE A 11 6.78 21.81 -3.92
C ILE A 11 6.45 21.54 -5.38
N ARG A 12 6.78 22.48 -6.27
CA ARG A 12 6.53 22.33 -7.71
C ARG A 12 7.33 21.18 -8.30
N ALA A 13 8.59 21.01 -7.92
CA ALA A 13 9.42 19.89 -8.37
C ALA A 13 8.82 18.53 -7.99
N VAL A 14 8.41 18.38 -6.73
CA VAL A 14 7.70 17.18 -6.25
C VAL A 14 6.42 16.94 -7.06
N MET A 15 5.62 17.97 -7.26
CA MET A 15 4.37 17.85 -8.01
C MET A 15 4.59 17.52 -9.50
N ILE A 16 5.67 18.01 -10.13
CA ILE A 16 6.03 17.63 -11.51
C ILE A 16 6.34 16.15 -11.60
N ILE A 17 7.19 15.63 -10.70
CA ILE A 17 7.53 14.21 -10.66
C ILE A 17 6.25 13.38 -10.45
N PHE A 18 5.40 13.80 -9.52
CA PHE A 18 4.13 13.12 -9.25
C PHE A 18 3.20 13.13 -10.46
N ILE A 19 3.06 14.26 -11.17
CA ILE A 19 2.27 14.38 -12.40
C ILE A 19 2.81 13.43 -13.48
N ILE A 20 4.13 13.35 -13.66
CA ILE A 20 4.74 12.45 -14.65
C ILE A 20 4.41 11.00 -14.32
N LEU A 21 4.58 10.58 -13.06
CA LEU A 21 4.23 9.21 -12.64
C LEU A 21 2.74 8.92 -12.82
N MET A 22 1.86 9.86 -12.48
CA MET A 22 0.42 9.70 -12.67
C MET A 22 0.03 9.67 -14.15
N ALA A 23 0.72 10.42 -15.01
CA ALA A 23 0.51 10.39 -16.46
C ALA A 23 0.95 9.04 -17.06
N ILE A 24 2.10 8.51 -16.63
CA ILE A 24 2.57 7.18 -17.02
C ILE A 24 1.54 6.14 -16.58
N ASN A 25 1.18 6.09 -15.30
CA ASN A 25 0.21 5.12 -14.79
C ASN A 25 -1.14 5.20 -15.51
N SER A 26 -1.66 6.41 -15.70
CA SER A 26 -2.91 6.66 -16.44
C SER A 26 -2.85 6.19 -17.89
N PHE A 27 -1.72 6.39 -18.58
CA PHE A 27 -1.52 5.89 -19.93
C PHE A 27 -1.46 4.36 -19.94
N LEU A 28 -0.66 3.76 -19.04
CA LEU A 28 -0.45 2.33 -18.99
C LEU A 28 -1.74 1.56 -18.69
N VAL A 29 -2.52 1.95 -17.68
CA VAL A 29 -3.79 1.27 -17.36
C VAL A 29 -4.88 1.44 -18.41
N MET A 30 -4.72 2.40 -19.33
CA MET A 30 -5.60 2.58 -20.47
C MET A 30 -5.23 1.69 -21.66
N THR A 31 -3.98 1.25 -21.77
CA THR A 31 -3.48 0.48 -22.91
C THR A 31 -3.19 -0.98 -22.59
N LYS A 32 -2.90 -1.33 -21.33
CA LYS A 32 -2.52 -2.69 -20.96
C LYS A 32 -2.98 -3.07 -19.55
N THR A 33 -3.15 -4.37 -19.33
CA THR A 33 -3.47 -4.97 -18.03
C THR A 33 -2.53 -6.13 -17.75
N ALA A 34 -2.00 -6.20 -16.53
CA ALA A 34 -1.28 -7.36 -16.03
C ALA A 34 -2.25 -8.35 -15.39
N ILE A 35 -2.11 -9.63 -15.73
CA ILE A 35 -3.04 -10.70 -15.39
C ILE A 35 -2.25 -11.89 -14.86
N PHE A 36 -2.70 -12.43 -13.73
CA PHE A 36 -2.23 -13.70 -13.22
C PHE A 36 -3.00 -14.86 -13.86
N PRO A 37 -2.34 -16.00 -14.12
CA PRO A 37 -3.05 -17.18 -14.58
C PRO A 37 -4.05 -17.67 -13.52
N ARG A 38 -5.02 -18.46 -13.97
CA ARG A 38 -6.10 -18.96 -13.11
C ARG A 38 -5.63 -19.93 -12.04
N ASP A 39 -4.49 -20.57 -12.22
CA ASP A 39 -3.87 -21.43 -11.20
C ASP A 39 -3.09 -20.63 -10.16
N TYR A 40 -3.10 -19.28 -10.25
CA TYR A 40 -2.48 -18.36 -9.30
C TYR A 40 -0.99 -18.60 -9.05
N GLN A 41 -0.29 -19.20 -10.01
CA GLN A 41 1.17 -19.26 -9.99
C GLN A 41 1.75 -17.83 -10.01
N GLU A 42 2.94 -17.66 -9.42
CA GLU A 42 3.68 -16.39 -9.41
C GLU A 42 4.30 -16.06 -10.78
N THR A 43 3.50 -16.18 -11.85
CA THR A 43 3.80 -15.81 -13.24
C THR A 43 2.83 -14.74 -13.72
N LEU A 44 3.28 -13.83 -14.57
CA LEU A 44 2.49 -12.67 -14.99
C LEU A 44 2.39 -12.58 -16.51
N TYR A 45 1.18 -12.28 -17.00
CA TYR A 45 0.90 -12.07 -18.42
C TYR A 45 0.41 -10.64 -18.68
N TYR A 46 0.80 -10.08 -19.81
CA TYR A 46 0.37 -8.74 -20.23
C TYR A 46 -0.64 -8.86 -21.36
N ARG A 47 -1.80 -8.24 -21.16
CA ARG A 47 -2.85 -8.13 -22.18
C ARG A 47 -2.95 -6.69 -22.64
N GLU A 48 -2.75 -6.46 -23.93
CA GLU A 48 -3.08 -5.19 -24.58
C GLU A 48 -4.59 -4.99 -24.56
N ASP A 49 -5.02 -3.79 -24.19
CA ASP A 49 -6.42 -3.41 -24.09
C ASP A 49 -6.79 -2.39 -25.18
N LEU A 50 -8.04 -2.46 -25.63
CA LEU A 50 -8.59 -1.42 -26.49
C LEU A 50 -8.88 -0.18 -25.65
N THR A 51 -8.10 0.89 -25.87
CA THR A 51 -8.22 2.18 -25.15
C THR A 51 -9.65 2.71 -25.13
N ILE A 52 -10.40 2.56 -26.22
CA ILE A 52 -11.80 3.02 -26.32
C ILE A 52 -12.72 2.30 -25.32
N LEU A 53 -12.51 1.02 -25.06
CA LEU A 53 -13.29 0.25 -24.09
C LEU A 53 -12.97 0.70 -22.67
N ASN A 54 -11.69 0.96 -22.38
CA ASN A 54 -11.25 1.49 -21.08
C ASN A 54 -11.80 2.91 -20.83
N ILE A 55 -11.87 3.76 -21.87
CA ILE A 55 -12.55 5.07 -21.80
C ILE A 55 -14.04 4.90 -21.52
N ALA A 56 -14.73 4.01 -22.25
CA ALA A 56 -16.14 3.76 -22.03
C ALA A 56 -16.41 3.25 -20.60
N MET A 57 -15.58 2.34 -20.10
CA MET A 57 -15.63 1.82 -18.73
C MET A 57 -15.43 2.92 -17.69
N LEU A 58 -14.45 3.82 -17.89
CA LEU A 58 -14.22 4.98 -17.04
C LEU A 58 -15.46 5.90 -17.00
N VAL A 59 -16.07 6.18 -18.16
CA VAL A 59 -17.27 7.02 -18.26
C VAL A 59 -18.45 6.38 -17.52
N VAL A 60 -18.73 5.10 -17.78
CA VAL A 60 -19.82 4.36 -17.12
C VAL A 60 -19.61 4.33 -15.60
N PHE A 61 -18.41 3.96 -15.15
CA PHE A 61 -18.08 3.93 -13.73
C PHE A 61 -18.24 5.31 -13.08
N SER A 62 -17.76 6.37 -13.74
CA SER A 62 -17.89 7.75 -13.28
C SER A 62 -19.36 8.19 -13.15
N ILE A 63 -20.22 7.83 -14.09
CA ILE A 63 -21.66 8.13 -14.05
C ILE A 63 -22.32 7.39 -12.89
N VAL A 64 -22.04 6.10 -12.70
CA VAL A 64 -22.59 5.31 -11.60
C VAL A 64 -22.21 5.92 -10.25
N ILE A 65 -20.94 6.26 -10.05
CA ILE A 65 -20.45 6.92 -8.83
C ILE A 65 -21.14 8.27 -8.61
N LEU A 66 -21.26 9.09 -9.66
CA LEU A 66 -21.93 10.39 -9.59
C LEU A 66 -23.39 10.27 -9.15
N LEU A 67 -24.14 9.36 -9.78
CA LEU A 67 -25.56 9.13 -9.47
C LEU A 67 -25.74 8.61 -8.04
N PHE A 68 -24.89 7.68 -7.63
CA PHE A 68 -24.92 7.10 -6.30
C PHE A 68 -24.62 8.14 -5.21
N ILE A 69 -23.58 8.97 -5.39
CA ILE A 69 -23.26 10.07 -4.48
C ILE A 69 -24.40 11.07 -4.42
N LYS A 70 -24.97 11.46 -5.57
CA LYS A 70 -26.12 12.38 -5.63
C LYS A 70 -27.32 11.86 -4.85
N TYR A 71 -27.57 10.55 -4.87
CA TYR A 71 -28.64 9.92 -4.12
C TYR A 71 -28.32 9.85 -2.62
N ILE A 72 -27.17 9.27 -2.25
CA ILE A 72 -26.81 9.07 -0.84
C ILE A 72 -26.75 10.38 -0.06
N ARG A 73 -26.23 11.46 -0.65
CA ARG A 73 -26.17 12.78 -0.02
C ARG A 73 -27.53 13.33 0.43
N LYS A 74 -28.62 12.89 -0.22
CA LYS A 74 -29.98 13.28 0.15
C LYS A 74 -30.55 12.46 1.31
N VAL A 75 -30.05 11.25 1.52
CA VAL A 75 -30.66 10.27 2.42
C VAL A 75 -29.87 10.11 3.71
N ILE A 76 -28.54 10.17 3.66
CA ILE A 76 -27.64 9.81 4.76
C ILE A 76 -26.60 10.90 4.95
N SER A 77 -26.41 11.36 6.19
CA SER A 77 -25.34 12.31 6.53
C SER A 77 -23.96 11.67 6.43
N ILE A 78 -22.93 12.45 6.13
CA ILE A 78 -21.56 11.94 5.92
C ILE A 78 -21.06 11.11 7.11
N LYS A 79 -21.33 11.54 8.35
CA LYS A 79 -20.92 10.81 9.56
C LYS A 79 -21.59 9.43 9.66
N ARG A 80 -22.88 9.34 9.30
CA ARG A 80 -23.61 8.07 9.27
C ARG A 80 -23.11 7.17 8.15
N LEU A 81 -22.84 7.74 6.97
CA LEU A 81 -22.29 7.00 5.85
C LEU A 81 -20.93 6.39 6.19
N VAL A 82 -20.03 7.16 6.81
CA VAL A 82 -18.73 6.67 7.28
C VAL A 82 -18.92 5.47 8.21
N LEU A 83 -19.81 5.57 9.21
CA LEU A 83 -20.08 4.47 10.12
C LEU A 83 -20.63 3.22 9.40
N ILE A 84 -21.60 3.40 8.49
CA ILE A 84 -22.18 2.31 7.70
C ILE A 84 -21.09 1.62 6.86
N VAL A 85 -20.25 2.39 6.18
CA VAL A 85 -19.17 1.83 5.35
C VAL A 85 -18.12 1.14 6.21
N MET A 86 -17.75 1.70 7.37
CA MET A 86 -16.85 1.04 8.32
C MET A 86 -17.38 -0.33 8.76
N ILE A 87 -18.67 -0.41 9.10
CA ILE A 87 -19.36 -1.65 9.46
C ILE A 87 -19.35 -2.61 8.27
N TYR A 88 -19.72 -2.14 7.08
CA TYR A 88 -19.73 -2.93 5.85
C TYR A 88 -18.36 -3.54 5.54
N VAL A 89 -17.29 -2.74 5.50
CA VAL A 89 -15.95 -3.27 5.16
C VAL A 89 -15.41 -4.18 6.26
N PHE A 90 -15.73 -3.93 7.53
CA PHE A 90 -15.39 -4.83 8.63
C PHE A 90 -16.03 -6.19 8.45
N PHE A 91 -17.35 -6.25 8.28
CA PHE A 91 -18.07 -7.52 8.14
C PHE A 91 -17.79 -8.23 6.81
N MET A 92 -17.65 -7.51 5.70
CA MET A 92 -17.34 -8.12 4.41
C MET A 92 -15.93 -8.71 4.39
N SER A 93 -14.94 -8.02 4.97
CA SER A 93 -13.58 -8.56 5.06
C SER A 93 -13.53 -9.75 6.02
N LEU A 94 -14.21 -9.68 7.16
CA LEU A 94 -14.28 -10.80 8.10
C LEU A 94 -15.00 -12.00 7.49
N LEU A 95 -16.12 -11.78 6.79
CA LEU A 95 -16.85 -12.80 6.06
C LEU A 95 -15.97 -13.44 5.00
N PHE A 96 -15.23 -12.65 4.21
CA PHE A 96 -14.28 -13.17 3.22
C PHE A 96 -13.20 -14.04 3.87
N ALA A 97 -12.61 -13.61 4.98
CA ALA A 97 -11.63 -14.39 5.73
C ALA A 97 -12.22 -15.72 6.26
N LEU A 98 -13.47 -15.70 6.77
CA LEU A 98 -14.19 -16.87 7.27
C LEU A 98 -14.61 -17.84 6.16
N LEU A 99 -15.02 -17.31 5.02
CA LEU A 99 -15.41 -18.10 3.86
C LEU A 99 -14.19 -18.76 3.23
N ARG A 100 -13.06 -18.06 3.11
CA ARG A 100 -11.81 -18.67 2.64
C ARG A 100 -11.37 -19.78 3.62
N ARG A 101 -11.05 -19.41 4.86
CA ARG A 101 -10.55 -20.28 5.95
C ARG A 101 -9.74 -21.50 5.49
N ASP A 102 -8.75 -21.22 4.65
CA ASP A 102 -7.59 -22.08 4.39
C ASP A 102 -6.43 -21.64 5.27
N TYR A 103 -5.41 -22.48 5.36
CA TYR A 103 -4.18 -22.17 6.06
C TYR A 103 -3.54 -20.88 5.49
N VAL A 104 -3.04 -20.00 6.35
CA VAL A 104 -2.27 -18.83 5.92
C VAL A 104 -1.01 -19.35 5.21
N GLN A 105 -0.55 -18.67 4.15
CA GLN A 105 0.52 -19.15 3.28
C GLN A 105 1.70 -18.17 3.25
N PHE A 106 2.83 -18.59 2.69
CA PHE A 106 4.03 -17.77 2.49
C PHE A 106 4.57 -17.14 3.79
N ASP A 107 5.13 -15.93 3.72
CA ASP A 107 5.64 -15.15 4.84
C ASP A 107 4.69 -15.08 6.05
N PRO A 108 3.38 -14.75 5.90
CA PRO A 108 2.53 -14.63 7.06
C PRO A 108 2.29 -15.94 7.80
N PHE A 109 2.42 -17.11 7.16
CA PHE A 109 2.42 -18.38 7.90
C PHE A 109 3.57 -18.41 8.90
N ASN A 110 4.79 -18.19 8.42
CA ASN A 110 5.99 -18.26 9.25
C ASN A 110 5.93 -17.25 10.40
N VAL A 111 5.47 -16.02 10.14
CA VAL A 111 5.34 -15.00 11.20
C VAL A 111 4.34 -15.40 12.29
N ILE A 112 3.18 -15.95 11.92
CA ILE A 112 2.15 -16.37 12.89
C ILE A 112 2.59 -17.62 13.66
N ASP A 113 3.24 -18.56 12.98
CA ASP A 113 3.77 -19.76 13.59
C ASP A 113 4.83 -19.41 14.64
N GLN A 114 5.79 -18.54 14.30
CA GLN A 114 6.80 -18.08 15.25
C GLN A 114 6.20 -17.30 16.42
N ALA A 115 5.22 -16.43 16.17
CA ALA A 115 4.51 -15.76 17.26
C ALA A 115 3.83 -16.78 18.20
N SER A 116 3.23 -17.84 17.63
CA SER A 116 2.58 -18.90 18.41
C SER A 116 3.56 -19.77 19.19
N ASN A 117 4.75 -20.04 18.64
CA ASN A 117 5.83 -20.75 19.29
C ASN A 117 6.43 -19.93 20.44
N PHE A 118 6.64 -18.63 20.23
CA PHE A 118 7.20 -17.73 21.24
C PHE A 118 6.26 -17.53 22.44
N ILE A 119 4.94 -17.63 22.26
CA ILE A 119 3.97 -17.68 23.37
C ILE A 119 4.16 -18.92 24.25
N ARG A 120 4.73 -20.00 23.71
CA ARG A 120 5.00 -21.26 24.43
C ARG A 120 6.46 -21.36 24.87
N ASP A 121 7.17 -20.22 24.90
CA ASP A 121 8.60 -20.14 25.21
C ASP A 121 9.48 -21.02 24.29
N ASN A 122 8.97 -21.38 23.11
CA ASN A 122 9.73 -22.10 22.09
C ASN A 122 10.38 -21.12 21.12
N TYR A 123 11.65 -20.82 21.35
CA TYR A 123 12.46 -19.91 20.52
C TYR A 123 13.30 -20.63 19.46
N SER A 124 12.88 -21.80 18.98
CA SER A 124 13.65 -22.55 17.96
C SER A 124 13.78 -21.83 16.62
N GLY A 125 12.84 -20.93 16.28
CA GLY A 125 12.93 -20.12 15.07
C GLY A 125 14.10 -19.13 15.03
N LEU A 126 14.76 -18.90 16.17
CA LEU A 126 15.99 -18.10 16.27
C LEU A 126 17.27 -18.95 16.08
N ASP A 127 17.15 -20.28 15.97
CA ASP A 127 18.32 -21.14 15.79
C ASP A 127 18.97 -20.92 14.43
N LYS A 128 20.31 -20.93 14.40
CA LYS A 128 21.10 -20.84 13.18
C LYS A 128 20.71 -21.97 12.22
N GLY A 129 20.52 -21.61 10.95
CA GLY A 129 20.17 -22.55 9.89
C GLY A 129 19.04 -22.02 9.02
N ASN A 130 18.21 -22.93 8.51
CA ASN A 130 17.14 -22.63 7.56
C ASN A 130 15.84 -22.13 8.20
N ASN A 131 15.88 -21.72 9.46
CA ASN A 131 14.72 -21.13 10.12
C ASN A 131 14.37 -19.79 9.47
N TYR A 132 13.10 -19.63 9.10
CA TYR A 132 12.62 -18.42 8.42
C TYR A 132 12.97 -17.13 9.18
N LEU A 133 12.78 -17.12 10.51
CA LEU A 133 13.03 -15.94 11.33
C LEU A 133 14.53 -15.69 11.58
N TYR A 134 15.38 -16.71 11.48
CA TYR A 134 16.83 -16.52 11.49
C TYR A 134 17.29 -15.79 10.22
N ILE A 135 16.82 -16.24 9.05
CA ILE A 135 17.15 -15.64 7.76
C ILE A 135 16.53 -14.24 7.63
N TYR A 136 15.25 -14.10 7.97
CA TYR A 136 14.50 -12.85 7.84
C TYR A 136 14.23 -12.21 9.20
N SER A 137 15.27 -12.00 10.00
CA SER A 137 15.15 -11.49 11.37
C SER A 137 14.51 -10.11 11.49
N HIS A 138 14.47 -9.32 10.41
CA HIS A 138 13.69 -8.08 10.36
C HIS A 138 12.19 -8.29 10.65
N GLN A 139 11.68 -9.52 10.49
CA GLN A 139 10.29 -9.90 10.78
C GLN A 139 10.01 -10.03 12.29
N ILE A 140 11.04 -10.05 13.14
CA ILE A 140 10.91 -10.26 14.58
C ILE A 140 10.03 -9.20 15.26
N THR A 141 9.99 -7.98 14.73
CA THR A 141 9.11 -6.92 15.24
C THR A 141 7.64 -7.20 14.95
N THR A 142 7.32 -7.78 13.79
CA THR A 142 5.97 -8.20 13.44
C THR A 142 5.55 -9.42 14.26
N VAL A 143 6.47 -10.37 14.45
CA VAL A 143 6.29 -11.54 15.33
C VAL A 143 5.97 -11.07 16.75
N PHE A 144 6.71 -10.09 17.29
CA PHE A 144 6.46 -9.53 18.62
C PHE A 144 5.05 -8.93 18.76
N LEU A 145 4.63 -8.12 17.80
CA LEU A 145 3.28 -7.54 17.83
C LEU A 145 2.19 -8.61 17.76
N PHE A 146 2.37 -9.64 16.94
CA PHE A 146 1.44 -10.76 16.87
C PHE A 146 1.46 -11.61 18.13
N GLN A 147 2.63 -11.83 18.74
CA GLN A 147 2.77 -12.51 20.03
C GLN A 147 1.97 -11.77 21.11
N VAL A 148 2.09 -10.45 21.20
CA VAL A 148 1.34 -9.65 22.19
C VAL A 148 -0.17 -9.78 21.96
N ILE A 149 -0.62 -9.68 20.71
CA ILE A 149 -2.05 -9.78 20.37
C ILE A 149 -2.60 -11.18 20.67
N LEU A 150 -1.93 -12.21 20.18
CA LEU A 150 -2.35 -13.61 20.38
C LEU A 150 -2.21 -14.05 21.84
N GLY A 151 -1.21 -13.55 22.56
CA GLY A 151 -1.03 -13.80 23.99
C GLY A 151 -2.15 -13.17 24.83
N THR A 152 -2.65 -12.00 24.42
CA THR A 152 -3.69 -11.25 25.17
C THR A 152 -5.10 -11.73 24.87
N PHE A 153 -5.43 -11.95 23.59
CA PHE A 153 -6.80 -12.22 23.15
C PHE A 153 -7.06 -13.70 22.84
N GLY A 154 -6.01 -14.52 22.82
CA GLY A 154 -6.08 -15.94 22.49
C GLY A 154 -5.27 -16.31 21.24
N ARG A 155 -4.93 -17.59 21.13
CA ARG A 155 -4.00 -18.09 20.10
C ARG A 155 -4.66 -18.43 18.77
N ALA A 156 -5.94 -18.12 18.60
CA ALA A 156 -6.64 -18.41 17.36
C ALA A 156 -6.25 -17.39 16.29
N THR A 157 -5.79 -17.87 15.12
CA THR A 157 -5.50 -17.03 13.94
C THR A 157 -6.67 -16.12 13.55
N PHE A 158 -7.90 -16.52 13.90
CA PHE A 158 -9.11 -15.72 13.75
C PHE A 158 -9.03 -14.32 14.39
N ILE A 159 -8.30 -14.18 15.50
CA ILE A 159 -8.09 -12.88 16.17
C ILE A 159 -7.31 -11.91 15.27
N LEU A 160 -6.37 -12.42 14.48
CA LEU A 160 -5.63 -11.59 13.54
C LEU A 160 -6.49 -11.20 12.33
N TYR A 161 -7.45 -12.03 11.89
CA TYR A 161 -8.44 -11.60 10.90
C TYR A 161 -9.32 -10.47 11.43
N ILE A 162 -9.78 -10.57 12.68
CA ILE A 162 -10.51 -9.48 13.35
C ILE A 162 -9.67 -8.20 13.37
N MET A 163 -8.40 -8.28 13.75
CA MET A 163 -7.47 -7.15 13.73
C MET A 163 -7.34 -6.52 12.33
N GLN A 164 -7.14 -7.34 11.29
CA GLN A 164 -7.03 -6.87 9.91
C GLN A 164 -8.33 -6.19 9.44
N SER A 165 -9.50 -6.77 9.75
CA SER A 165 -10.82 -6.19 9.46
C SER A 165 -11.03 -4.84 10.17
N PHE A 166 -10.62 -4.74 11.44
CA PHE A 166 -10.62 -3.46 12.15
C PHE A 166 -9.68 -2.44 11.48
N ALA A 167 -8.49 -2.85 11.08
CA ALA A 167 -7.56 -1.98 10.38
C ALA A 167 -8.16 -1.44 9.06
N ILE A 168 -8.84 -2.28 8.28
CA ILE A 168 -9.55 -1.86 7.06
C ILE A 168 -10.63 -0.81 7.37
N ALA A 169 -11.48 -1.06 8.36
CA ALA A 169 -12.51 -0.10 8.76
C ALA A 169 -11.92 1.25 9.19
N TYR A 170 -10.83 1.23 9.96
CA TYR A 170 -10.15 2.46 10.37
C TYR A 170 -9.36 3.13 9.26
N ILE A 171 -8.85 2.39 8.26
CA ILE A 171 -8.29 2.98 7.03
C ILE A 171 -9.38 3.84 6.36
N VAL A 172 -10.59 3.31 6.16
CA VAL A 172 -11.70 4.07 5.56
C VAL A 172 -12.00 5.35 6.36
N TYR A 173 -12.10 5.23 7.68
CA TYR A 173 -12.31 6.38 8.55
C TYR A 173 -11.21 7.42 8.40
N MET A 174 -9.95 7.00 8.38
CA MET A 174 -8.82 7.90 8.29
C MET A 174 -8.69 8.55 6.92
N LEU A 175 -9.04 7.85 5.82
CA LEU A 175 -9.14 8.45 4.49
C LEU A 175 -10.19 9.58 4.47
N TYR A 176 -11.37 9.34 5.06
CA TYR A 176 -12.38 10.40 5.25
C TYR A 176 -11.82 11.58 6.06
N ARG A 177 -11.21 11.32 7.22
CA ARG A 177 -10.69 12.38 8.10
C ARG A 177 -9.60 13.22 7.43
N LEU A 178 -8.74 12.60 6.62
CA LEU A 178 -7.73 13.29 5.83
C LEU A 178 -8.35 14.21 4.79
N VAL A 179 -9.38 13.75 4.08
CA VAL A 179 -10.04 14.53 3.04
C VAL A 179 -10.83 15.69 3.61
N ASP A 180 -11.54 15.46 4.70
CA ASP A 180 -12.29 16.47 5.43
C ASP A 180 -11.36 17.61 5.90
N ILE A 181 -10.17 17.30 6.43
CA ILE A 181 -9.22 18.32 6.89
C ILE A 181 -8.41 18.97 5.75
N ILE A 182 -8.17 18.27 4.63
CA ILE A 182 -7.37 18.80 3.52
C ILE A 182 -8.21 19.69 2.60
N PHE A 183 -9.39 19.22 2.20
CA PHE A 183 -10.20 19.83 1.15
C PHE A 183 -11.40 20.60 1.68
N GLU A 184 -11.86 20.31 2.91
CA GLU A 184 -13.00 20.98 3.55
C GLU A 184 -14.24 21.02 2.63
N ASN A 185 -14.42 19.96 1.84
CA ASN A 185 -15.48 19.83 0.85
C ASN A 185 -16.27 18.55 1.11
N GLU A 186 -17.53 18.72 1.49
CA GLU A 186 -18.39 17.61 1.89
C GLU A 186 -18.58 16.59 0.75
N GLU A 187 -18.72 17.04 -0.49
CA GLU A 187 -18.89 16.15 -1.64
C GLU A 187 -17.66 15.29 -1.90
N VAL A 188 -16.45 15.83 -1.68
CA VAL A 188 -15.21 15.06 -1.74
C VAL A 188 -15.18 14.02 -0.62
N SER A 189 -15.64 14.38 0.59
CA SER A 189 -15.77 13.45 1.71
C SER A 189 -16.73 12.29 1.39
N TYR A 190 -17.91 12.55 0.82
CA TYR A 190 -18.82 11.48 0.35
C TYR A 190 -18.15 10.59 -0.71
N THR A 191 -17.47 11.22 -1.66
CA THR A 191 -16.81 10.50 -2.77
C THR A 191 -15.76 9.53 -2.24
N VAL A 192 -14.91 9.96 -1.30
CA VAL A 192 -13.88 9.10 -0.71
C VAL A 192 -14.47 7.91 0.01
N VAL A 193 -15.52 8.12 0.81
CA VAL A 193 -16.15 7.04 1.58
C VAL A 193 -16.77 6.00 0.66
N VAL A 194 -17.43 6.44 -0.43
CA VAL A 194 -17.98 5.54 -1.47
C VAL A 194 -16.87 4.79 -2.19
N LEU A 195 -15.80 5.47 -2.61
CA LEU A 195 -14.67 4.83 -3.28
C LEU A 195 -13.95 3.83 -2.36
N SER A 196 -13.85 4.11 -1.07
CA SER A 196 -13.28 3.18 -0.10
C SER A 196 -14.13 1.92 0.07
N ALA A 197 -15.46 2.03 0.01
CA ALA A 197 -16.36 0.87 0.04
C ALA A 197 -16.20 -0.05 -1.18
N LEU A 198 -15.82 0.53 -2.33
CA LEU A 198 -15.63 -0.18 -3.60
C LEU A 198 -14.19 -0.67 -3.83
N CYS A 199 -13.28 -0.43 -2.89
CA CYS A 199 -11.90 -0.89 -2.98
C CYS A 199 -11.82 -2.38 -2.63
N PHE A 200 -12.22 -3.25 -3.57
CA PHE A 200 -12.22 -4.70 -3.37
C PHE A 200 -10.84 -5.28 -3.00
N PRO A 201 -9.71 -4.82 -3.57
CA PRO A 201 -8.40 -5.28 -3.13
C PRO A 201 -8.18 -5.05 -1.64
N LEU A 202 -8.66 -3.93 -1.08
CA LEU A 202 -8.55 -3.64 0.36
C LEU A 202 -9.37 -4.61 1.21
N ILE A 203 -10.56 -4.99 0.76
CA ILE A 203 -11.42 -5.96 1.48
C ILE A 203 -10.79 -7.35 1.43
N PHE A 204 -10.31 -7.80 0.27
CA PHE A 204 -9.71 -9.13 0.10
C PHE A 204 -8.33 -9.25 0.76
N TYR A 205 -7.60 -8.14 0.95
CA TYR A 205 -6.28 -8.15 1.58
C TYR A 205 -6.30 -8.68 3.03
N VAL A 206 -7.46 -8.65 3.69
CA VAL A 206 -7.66 -9.20 5.04
C VAL A 206 -7.15 -10.64 5.18
N ALA A 207 -7.22 -11.43 4.11
CA ALA A 207 -6.83 -12.82 4.10
C ALA A 207 -5.30 -13.02 4.11
N PHE A 208 -4.53 -11.98 3.75
CA PHE A 208 -3.08 -11.94 3.90
C PHE A 208 -2.74 -11.37 5.29
N ILE A 209 -2.69 -12.24 6.31
CA ILE A 209 -2.51 -11.85 7.71
C ILE A 209 -1.08 -11.39 7.98
N TYR A 210 -0.85 -10.11 7.77
CA TYR A 210 0.48 -9.53 7.86
C TYR A 210 0.39 -8.08 8.36
N GLY A 211 1.53 -7.43 8.62
CA GLY A 211 1.56 -6.08 9.17
C GLY A 211 1.05 -4.96 8.26
N THR A 212 0.77 -5.22 6.97
CA THR A 212 0.45 -4.19 5.98
C THR A 212 -0.76 -3.33 6.36
N LEU A 213 -1.91 -3.92 6.69
CA LEU A 213 -3.15 -3.17 6.92
C LEU A 213 -3.09 -2.37 8.24
N ALA A 214 -2.62 -3.00 9.32
CA ALA A 214 -2.39 -2.30 10.59
C ALA A 214 -1.38 -1.16 10.43
N GLY A 215 -0.30 -1.40 9.67
CA GLY A 215 0.69 -0.41 9.29
C GLY A 215 0.09 0.78 8.54
N MET A 216 -0.70 0.52 7.49
CA MET A 216 -1.39 1.55 6.70
C MET A 216 -2.32 2.43 7.55
N PHE A 217 -3.12 1.81 8.42
CA PHE A 217 -3.98 2.55 9.35
C PHE A 217 -3.15 3.55 10.17
N LEU A 218 -2.05 3.10 10.77
CA LEU A 218 -1.20 3.93 11.62
C LEU A 218 -0.44 5.02 10.82
N VAL A 219 -0.07 4.75 9.57
CA VAL A 219 0.46 5.79 8.66
C VAL A 219 -0.56 6.92 8.47
N LEU A 220 -1.82 6.59 8.20
CA LEU A 220 -2.85 7.60 7.99
C LEU A 220 -3.14 8.39 9.27
N VAL A 221 -3.06 7.75 10.46
CA VAL A 221 -3.11 8.44 11.75
C VAL A 221 -1.95 9.43 11.90
N ALA A 222 -0.74 9.05 11.51
CA ALA A 222 0.42 9.94 11.53
C ALA A 222 0.24 11.13 10.58
N PHE A 223 -0.15 10.90 9.33
CA PHE A 223 -0.43 11.98 8.36
C PHE A 223 -1.48 12.95 8.89
N TYR A 224 -2.59 12.43 9.40
CA TYR A 224 -3.69 13.24 9.92
C TYR A 224 -3.23 14.12 11.09
N ASN A 225 -2.44 13.58 12.02
CA ASN A 225 -1.96 14.34 13.16
C ASN A 225 -0.92 15.39 12.79
N VAL A 226 -0.03 15.14 11.81
CA VAL A 226 0.87 16.19 11.32
C VAL A 226 0.09 17.33 10.65
N ILE A 227 -0.98 17.03 9.91
CA ILE A 227 -1.85 18.07 9.34
C ILE A 227 -2.59 18.84 10.45
N LYS A 228 -3.07 18.16 11.50
CA LYS A 228 -3.64 18.85 12.68
C LYS A 228 -2.61 19.71 13.40
N TYR A 229 -1.34 19.30 13.43
CA TYR A 229 -0.27 20.12 13.96
C TYR A 229 -0.11 21.41 13.17
N PHE A 230 -0.11 21.36 11.83
CA PHE A 230 -0.07 22.58 11.00
C PHE A 230 -1.22 23.55 11.27
N LYS A 231 -2.42 23.03 11.60
CA LYS A 231 -3.58 23.89 11.92
C LYS A 231 -3.61 24.40 13.36
N SER A 232 -3.23 23.58 14.33
CA SER A 232 -3.43 23.86 15.76
C SER A 232 -2.17 24.22 16.54
N ASN A 233 -0.99 23.91 16.00
CA ASN A 233 0.33 24.08 16.63
C ASN A 233 0.47 23.37 18.01
N LYS A 234 -0.39 22.39 18.30
CA LYS A 234 -0.36 21.64 19.57
C LYS A 234 0.59 20.45 19.48
N TRP A 235 1.59 20.41 20.36
CA TRP A 235 2.71 19.46 20.30
C TRP A 235 2.30 17.98 20.40
N TYR A 236 1.22 17.67 21.13
CA TYR A 236 0.78 16.27 21.31
C TYR A 236 0.37 15.62 19.98
N HIS A 237 0.01 16.40 18.96
CA HIS A 237 -0.22 15.86 17.62
C HIS A 237 1.05 15.28 17.00
N LEU A 238 2.20 15.93 17.20
CA LEU A 238 3.49 15.38 16.78
C LEU A 238 3.84 14.12 17.58
N MET A 239 3.52 14.09 18.87
CA MET A 239 3.70 12.89 19.70
C MET A 239 2.86 11.71 19.18
N ILE A 240 1.57 11.90 18.92
CA ILE A 240 0.69 10.86 18.35
C ILE A 240 1.24 10.39 17.00
N ALA A 241 1.67 11.32 16.14
CA ALA A 241 2.24 10.97 14.84
C ALA A 241 3.52 10.13 14.99
N ALA A 242 4.40 10.49 15.94
CA ALA A 242 5.67 9.81 16.17
C ALA A 242 5.48 8.39 16.70
N PHE A 243 4.54 8.18 17.64
CA PHE A 243 4.18 6.83 18.09
C PHE A 243 3.53 6.01 16.97
N SER A 244 2.57 6.61 16.25
CA SER A 244 1.83 5.89 15.19
C SER A 244 2.78 5.42 14.08
N ILE A 245 3.67 6.30 13.58
CA ILE A 245 4.59 5.93 12.51
C ILE A 245 5.64 4.90 12.97
N ASN A 246 6.09 4.95 14.23
CA ASN A 246 7.02 3.96 14.74
C ASN A 246 6.38 2.58 14.91
N ILE A 247 5.17 2.50 15.48
CA ILE A 247 4.43 1.23 15.57
C ILE A 247 4.11 0.69 14.16
N SER A 248 3.79 1.57 13.22
CA SER A 248 3.59 1.22 11.81
C SER A 248 4.82 0.56 11.17
N VAL A 249 6.03 1.06 11.49
CA VAL A 249 7.32 0.49 11.05
C VAL A 249 7.59 -0.88 11.70
N LEU A 250 7.19 -1.09 12.95
CA LEU A 250 7.30 -2.39 13.61
C LEU A 250 6.41 -3.46 12.95
N PHE A 251 5.22 -3.07 12.49
CA PHE A 251 4.36 -3.96 11.71
C PHE A 251 4.99 -4.34 10.37
N ILE A 252 5.54 -3.36 9.64
CA ILE A 252 6.24 -3.60 8.37
C ILE A 252 7.28 -2.50 8.10
N GLY A 253 8.53 -2.92 7.91
CA GLY A 253 9.68 -2.01 7.75
C GLY A 253 9.55 -1.03 6.58
N ASN A 254 8.81 -1.39 5.53
CA ASN A 254 8.56 -0.54 4.36
C ASN A 254 7.85 0.77 4.73
N ASN A 255 7.18 0.85 5.89
CA ASN A 255 6.58 2.10 6.36
C ASN A 255 7.61 3.18 6.74
N MET A 256 8.90 2.86 6.75
CA MET A 256 9.97 3.88 6.79
C MET A 256 9.86 4.86 5.61
N ILE A 257 9.34 4.44 4.45
CA ILE A 257 9.09 5.31 3.31
C ILE A 257 8.06 6.40 3.68
N ASN A 258 7.00 6.02 4.40
CA ASN A 258 5.99 6.96 4.90
C ASN A 258 6.57 7.90 5.98
N MET A 259 7.47 7.40 6.83
CA MET A 259 8.21 8.22 7.79
C MET A 259 9.07 9.27 7.09
N LEU A 260 9.83 8.86 6.06
CA LEU A 260 10.64 9.77 5.24
C LEU A 260 9.77 10.80 4.50
N ALA A 261 8.58 10.42 4.05
CA ALA A 261 7.63 11.36 3.46
C ALA A 261 7.15 12.42 4.46
N ILE A 262 6.80 12.03 5.69
CA ILE A 262 6.49 12.98 6.78
C ILE A 262 7.67 13.90 7.03
N PHE A 263 8.87 13.33 7.07
CA PHE A 263 10.09 14.08 7.31
C PHE A 263 10.34 15.12 6.22
N ALA A 264 10.21 14.73 4.94
CA ALA A 264 10.33 15.65 3.81
C ALA A 264 9.33 16.81 3.92
N VAL A 265 8.05 16.55 4.20
CA VAL A 265 7.04 17.61 4.38
C VAL A 265 7.39 18.54 5.54
N LEU A 266 7.83 17.98 6.68
CA LEU A 266 8.22 18.74 7.86
C LEU A 266 9.53 19.53 7.68
N LEU A 267 10.46 19.06 6.85
CA LEU A 267 11.64 19.81 6.47
C LEU A 267 11.24 21.05 5.66
N ILE A 268 10.35 20.89 4.66
CA ILE A 268 9.81 22.04 3.90
C ILE A 268 9.10 23.02 4.85
N TYR A 269 8.34 22.53 5.83
CA TYR A 269 7.73 23.35 6.87
C TYR A 269 8.78 24.13 7.69
N LEU A 270 9.84 23.46 8.17
CA LEU A 270 10.93 24.08 8.92
C LEU A 270 11.65 25.18 8.12
N PHE A 271 11.85 24.96 6.81
CA PHE A 271 12.45 25.95 5.93
C PHE A 271 11.59 27.20 5.81
N ARG A 272 10.25 27.05 5.77
CA ARG A 272 9.32 28.18 5.79
C ARG A 272 9.27 28.88 7.15
N LYS A 273 9.24 28.08 8.22
CA LYS A 273 9.09 28.55 9.59
C LYS A 273 9.84 27.63 10.54
N PHE A 274 10.87 28.17 11.17
CA PHE A 274 11.61 27.44 12.18
C PHE A 274 10.71 27.09 13.37
N ASP A 275 10.69 25.82 13.76
CA ASP A 275 9.84 25.31 14.83
C ASP A 275 10.54 24.20 15.60
N LYS A 276 11.04 24.53 16.79
CA LYS A 276 11.79 23.60 17.65
C LYS A 276 11.03 22.31 17.96
N LYS A 277 9.68 22.32 17.93
CA LYS A 277 8.87 21.12 18.17
C LYS A 277 9.01 20.11 17.05
N VAL A 278 9.21 20.56 15.82
CA VAL A 278 9.45 19.69 14.66
C VAL A 278 10.85 19.08 14.72
N ILE A 279 11.85 19.82 15.21
CA ILE A 279 13.18 19.26 15.49
C ILE A 279 13.10 18.19 16.58
N ALA A 280 12.40 18.49 17.68
CA ALA A 280 12.15 17.50 18.73
C ALA A 280 11.39 16.27 18.20
N PHE A 281 10.45 16.45 17.27
CA PHE A 281 9.76 15.35 16.60
C PHE A 281 10.72 14.48 15.79
N PHE A 282 11.66 15.05 15.01
CA PHE A 282 12.66 14.25 14.28
C PHE A 282 13.50 13.40 15.23
N ILE A 283 14.06 14.03 16.26
CA ILE A 283 14.95 13.36 17.23
C ILE A 283 14.18 12.27 17.96
N SER A 284 12.99 12.58 18.49
CA SER A 284 12.18 11.60 19.22
C SER A 284 11.69 10.45 18.33
N THR A 285 11.32 10.72 17.07
CA THR A 285 10.88 9.68 16.13
C THR A 285 12.02 8.71 15.81
N LEU A 286 13.22 9.23 15.52
CA LEU A 286 14.40 8.40 15.25
C LEU A 286 14.86 7.63 16.50
N PHE A 287 14.85 8.28 17.66
CA PHE A 287 15.16 7.65 18.93
C PHE A 287 14.20 6.50 19.23
N MET A 288 12.89 6.70 19.10
CA MET A 288 11.88 5.66 19.30
C MET A 288 12.05 4.49 18.32
N MET A 289 12.39 4.77 17.06
CA MET A 289 12.61 3.73 16.06
C MET A 289 13.72 2.77 16.49
N VAL A 290 14.86 3.32 16.94
CA VAL A 290 15.99 2.52 17.44
C VAL A 290 15.62 1.86 18.76
N ALA A 291 15.05 2.61 19.71
CA ALA A 291 14.70 2.11 21.03
C ALA A 291 13.72 0.95 20.97
N PHE A 292 12.63 1.04 20.20
CA PHE A 292 11.66 -0.06 20.08
C PHE A 292 12.27 -1.31 19.47
N LYS A 293 13.06 -1.17 18.41
CA LYS A 293 13.72 -2.32 17.80
C LYS A 293 14.71 -2.97 18.78
N SER A 294 15.55 -2.18 19.44
CA SER A 294 16.52 -2.67 20.42
C SER A 294 15.86 -3.31 21.63
N LEU A 295 14.74 -2.75 22.13
CA LEU A 295 13.98 -3.34 23.24
C LEU A 295 13.41 -4.71 22.87
N ILE A 296 12.85 -4.85 21.66
CA ILE A 296 12.31 -6.13 21.18
C ILE A 296 13.43 -7.17 21.00
N ILE A 297 14.56 -6.78 20.39
CA ILE A 297 15.71 -7.68 20.23
C ILE A 297 16.22 -8.13 21.60
N ASN A 298 16.51 -7.20 22.51
CA ASN A 298 17.01 -7.50 23.84
C ASN A 298 16.03 -8.40 24.62
N TYR A 299 14.72 -8.13 24.53
CA TYR A 299 13.71 -9.00 25.11
C TYR A 299 13.85 -10.45 24.64
N TYR A 300 14.00 -10.68 23.33
CA TYR A 300 14.17 -12.03 22.81
C TYR A 300 15.53 -12.64 23.10
N GLU A 301 16.60 -11.86 23.13
CA GLU A 301 17.93 -12.38 23.49
C GLU A 301 17.95 -12.86 24.95
N VAL A 302 17.35 -12.09 25.86
CA VAL A 302 17.19 -12.48 27.26
C VAL A 302 16.24 -13.67 27.41
N ALA A 303 15.09 -13.66 26.73
CA ALA A 303 14.11 -14.73 26.88
C ALA A 303 14.60 -16.07 26.28
N SER A 304 15.28 -16.02 25.14
CA SER A 304 15.74 -17.21 24.42
C SER A 304 17.15 -17.68 24.83
N GLN A 305 17.94 -16.83 25.49
CA GLN A 305 19.37 -17.05 25.74
C GLN A 305 20.19 -17.23 24.45
N LYS A 306 19.73 -16.63 23.34
CA LYS A 306 20.37 -16.67 22.02
C LYS A 306 20.59 -15.26 21.51
N SER A 307 21.64 -15.03 20.72
CA SER A 307 21.78 -13.78 19.98
C SER A 307 20.83 -13.76 18.78
N VAL A 308 20.20 -12.62 18.51
CA VAL A 308 19.35 -12.45 17.33
C VAL A 308 20.22 -12.07 16.15
N PHE A 309 20.33 -12.96 15.16
CA PHE A 309 21.10 -12.71 13.95
C PHE A 309 20.53 -11.54 13.12
N GLU A 310 21.39 -10.79 12.44
CA GLU A 310 20.98 -9.62 11.63
C GLU A 310 20.16 -9.98 10.39
N GLY A 311 20.22 -11.25 9.97
CA GLY A 311 19.48 -11.77 8.82
C GLY A 311 20.03 -11.28 7.48
N VAL A 312 19.22 -11.47 6.43
CA VAL A 312 19.55 -11.06 5.07
C VAL A 312 19.87 -9.57 4.99
N ASN A 313 21.06 -9.24 4.48
CA ASN A 313 21.51 -7.86 4.33
C ASN A 313 20.70 -7.09 3.27
N LYS A 314 20.45 -5.80 3.50
CA LYS A 314 19.70 -4.95 2.54
C LYS A 314 20.34 -4.85 1.16
N ILE A 315 21.67 -4.98 1.06
CA ILE A 315 22.33 -4.89 -0.25
C ILE A 315 22.04 -6.09 -1.14
N SER A 316 21.78 -7.28 -0.57
CA SER A 316 21.44 -8.46 -1.37
C SER A 316 20.03 -8.38 -1.94
N TRP A 317 19.10 -7.69 -1.25
CA TRP A 317 17.80 -7.35 -1.80
C TRP A 317 17.88 -6.37 -2.97
N ILE A 318 18.80 -5.40 -2.94
CA ILE A 318 19.04 -4.50 -4.07
C ILE A 318 19.63 -5.28 -5.24
N ALA A 319 20.62 -6.14 -4.98
CA ALA A 319 21.21 -7.01 -6.00
C ALA A 319 20.14 -7.89 -6.66
N MET A 320 19.32 -8.58 -5.88
CA MET A 320 18.20 -9.39 -6.37
C MET A 320 17.19 -8.55 -7.16
N GLY A 321 16.85 -7.35 -6.67
CA GLY A 321 15.95 -6.45 -7.36
C GLY A 321 16.41 -6.07 -8.77
N MET A 322 17.70 -6.19 -9.08
CA MET A 322 18.24 -5.90 -10.42
C MET A 322 18.33 -7.15 -11.34
N GLN A 323 17.90 -8.32 -10.87
CA GLN A 323 18.00 -9.59 -11.57
C GLN A 323 16.65 -10.05 -12.16
N GLU A 324 16.71 -10.96 -13.13
CA GLU A 324 15.60 -11.83 -13.50
C GLU A 324 15.80 -13.23 -12.88
N GLY A 325 14.74 -14.01 -12.85
CA GLY A 325 14.76 -15.45 -12.53
C GLY A 325 13.59 -16.13 -13.27
N ASP A 326 13.02 -17.18 -12.68
CA ASP A 326 11.82 -17.83 -13.22
C ASP A 326 10.55 -16.95 -13.14
N ARG A 327 10.63 -15.85 -12.39
CA ARG A 327 9.58 -14.85 -12.18
C ARG A 327 9.92 -13.55 -12.91
N GLU A 328 8.99 -12.60 -12.89
CA GLU A 328 9.14 -11.32 -13.59
C GLU A 328 10.34 -10.46 -13.07
N ALA A 329 10.78 -9.47 -13.86
CA ALA A 329 11.90 -8.58 -13.56
C ALA A 329 11.86 -8.01 -12.13
N GLY A 330 12.94 -8.26 -11.38
CA GLY A 330 13.13 -7.79 -10.02
C GLY A 330 12.23 -8.48 -8.99
N TRP A 331 11.61 -9.61 -9.31
CA TRP A 331 10.92 -10.46 -8.34
C TRP A 331 11.92 -11.31 -7.57
N TRP A 332 11.48 -11.81 -6.41
CA TRP A 332 12.26 -12.75 -5.63
C TRP A 332 12.65 -13.99 -6.44
N ASN A 333 13.95 -14.26 -6.51
CA ASN A 333 14.58 -15.35 -7.27
C ASN A 333 15.56 -16.18 -6.40
N SER A 334 15.31 -16.26 -5.09
CA SER A 334 16.15 -16.91 -4.06
C SER A 334 17.58 -16.38 -3.86
N PHE A 335 18.11 -15.51 -4.73
CA PHE A 335 19.49 -14.99 -4.64
C PHE A 335 19.92 -14.57 -3.23
N ASN A 336 19.07 -13.82 -2.52
CA ASN A 336 19.39 -13.30 -1.20
C ASN A 336 19.39 -14.36 -0.08
N TYR A 337 18.69 -15.48 -0.27
CA TYR A 337 18.66 -16.64 0.61
C TYR A 337 19.85 -17.57 0.29
N ASP A 338 20.07 -17.87 -0.98
CA ASP A 338 21.11 -18.82 -1.42
C ASP A 338 22.50 -18.34 -1.04
N ILE A 339 22.83 -17.07 -1.33
CA ILE A 339 24.16 -16.53 -0.98
C ILE A 339 24.40 -16.47 0.54
N LEU A 340 23.34 -16.35 1.34
CA LEU A 340 23.46 -16.33 2.79
C LEU A 340 23.90 -17.70 3.30
N ILE A 341 23.33 -18.77 2.74
CA ILE A 341 23.68 -20.16 3.07
C ILE A 341 25.06 -20.51 2.51
N ASP A 342 25.33 -20.19 1.24
CA ASP A 342 26.60 -20.50 0.56
C ASP A 342 27.81 -19.85 1.25
N LYS A 343 27.59 -18.74 1.97
CA LYS A 343 28.63 -18.03 2.72
C LYS A 343 28.61 -18.34 4.22
N ASP A 344 27.92 -19.39 4.64
CA ASP A 344 27.77 -19.81 6.05
C ASP A 344 27.34 -18.65 6.96
N TYR A 345 26.38 -17.85 6.49
CA TYR A 345 25.81 -16.71 7.20
C TYR A 345 26.81 -15.59 7.52
N ASP A 346 27.93 -15.53 6.79
CA ASP A 346 28.94 -14.47 6.89
C ASP A 346 28.48 -13.21 6.13
N ASN A 347 28.05 -12.19 6.89
CA ASN A 347 27.51 -10.95 6.33
C ASN A 347 28.52 -10.16 5.50
N GLU A 348 29.83 -10.22 5.80
CA GLU A 348 30.83 -9.48 5.04
C GLU A 348 30.99 -10.08 3.64
N LYS A 349 31.08 -11.42 3.57
CA LYS A 349 31.13 -12.14 2.29
C LYS A 349 29.84 -11.96 1.48
N VAL A 350 28.67 -11.99 2.13
CA VAL A 350 27.38 -11.74 1.47
C VAL A 350 27.33 -10.34 0.87
N VAL A 351 27.81 -9.33 1.60
CA VAL A 351 27.88 -7.94 1.12
C VAL A 351 28.81 -7.82 -0.07
N GLU A 352 29.98 -8.48 -0.04
CA GLU A 352 30.93 -8.50 -1.14
C GLU A 352 30.32 -9.10 -2.42
N VAL A 353 29.72 -10.30 -2.32
CA VAL A 353 29.06 -10.97 -3.45
C VAL A 353 27.93 -10.10 -4.01
N SER A 354 27.12 -9.49 -3.14
CA SER A 354 26.01 -8.63 -3.56
C SER A 354 26.49 -7.38 -4.30
N LYS A 355 27.56 -6.73 -3.82
CA LYS A 355 28.19 -5.59 -4.51
C LYS A 355 28.72 -5.98 -5.88
N ASN A 356 29.38 -7.13 -5.98
CA ASN A 356 29.90 -7.65 -7.23
C ASN A 356 28.76 -7.94 -8.23
N SER A 357 27.66 -8.54 -7.77
CA SER A 357 26.45 -8.78 -8.58
C SER A 357 25.85 -7.46 -9.10
N ILE A 358 25.72 -6.44 -8.25
CA ILE A 358 25.24 -5.11 -8.67
C ILE A 358 26.16 -4.51 -9.73
N ASN A 359 27.48 -4.54 -9.53
CA ASN A 359 28.43 -3.99 -10.49
C ASN A 359 28.39 -4.72 -11.84
N GLN A 360 28.30 -6.05 -11.83
CA GLN A 360 28.11 -6.84 -13.05
C GLN A 360 26.83 -6.44 -13.77
N ARG A 361 25.73 -6.27 -13.03
CA ARG A 361 24.44 -5.91 -13.62
C ARG A 361 24.43 -4.49 -14.18
N LEU A 362 25.07 -3.54 -13.51
CA LEU A 362 25.29 -2.19 -14.02
C LEU A 362 26.11 -2.19 -15.32
N ASN A 363 27.13 -3.03 -15.44
CA ASN A 363 27.89 -3.20 -16.68
C ASN A 363 27.04 -3.78 -17.81
N VAL A 364 26.19 -4.78 -17.52
CA VAL A 364 25.25 -5.34 -18.50
C VAL A 364 24.29 -4.26 -19.00
N PHE A 365 23.70 -3.47 -18.10
CA PHE A 365 22.78 -2.38 -18.46
C PHE A 365 23.47 -1.26 -19.24
N LYS A 366 24.71 -0.90 -18.86
CA LYS A 366 25.50 0.10 -19.57
C LYS A 366 25.82 -0.33 -21.01
N ASN A 367 26.17 -1.61 -21.19
CA ASN A 367 26.52 -2.16 -22.50
C ASN A 367 25.30 -2.49 -23.36
N ASN A 368 24.11 -2.64 -22.75
CA ASN A 368 22.86 -2.95 -23.44
C ASN A 368 21.71 -2.03 -22.97
N PRO A 369 21.68 -0.75 -23.40
CA PRO A 369 20.67 0.21 -22.94
C PRO A 369 19.22 -0.17 -23.27
N GLU A 370 18.98 -0.79 -24.43
CA GLU A 370 17.64 -1.26 -24.82
C GLU A 370 17.12 -2.33 -23.86
N TYR A 371 17.97 -3.30 -23.50
CA TYR A 371 17.64 -4.32 -22.52
C TYR A 371 17.44 -3.74 -21.11
N ALA A 372 18.25 -2.75 -20.71
CA ALA A 372 18.05 -2.05 -19.44
C ALA A 372 16.68 -1.35 -19.38
N LEU A 373 16.28 -0.70 -20.48
CA LEU A 373 14.96 -0.07 -20.60
C LEU A 373 13.83 -1.10 -20.54
N ASP A 374 13.96 -2.23 -21.23
CA ASP A 374 12.98 -3.33 -21.17
C ASP A 374 12.84 -3.88 -19.74
N PHE A 375 13.96 -4.18 -19.07
CA PHE A 375 13.97 -4.68 -17.70
C PHE A 375 13.21 -3.76 -16.74
N TYR A 376 13.56 -2.46 -16.72
CA TYR A 376 12.91 -1.51 -15.82
C TYR A 376 11.47 -1.18 -16.23
N LYS A 377 11.14 -1.28 -17.53
CA LYS A 377 9.76 -1.17 -18.01
C LYS A 377 8.92 -2.33 -17.48
N ARG A 378 9.33 -3.59 -17.70
CA ARG A 378 8.63 -4.77 -17.14
C ARG A 378 8.53 -4.70 -15.63
N LYS A 379 9.63 -4.30 -14.96
CA LYS A 379 9.68 -4.10 -13.52
C LYS A 379 8.67 -3.06 -13.03
N TYR A 380 8.50 -1.96 -13.75
CA TYR A 380 7.50 -0.95 -13.42
C TYR A 380 6.09 -1.46 -13.70
N ASP A 381 5.85 -1.99 -14.89
CA ASP A 381 4.55 -2.44 -15.36
C ASP A 381 3.92 -3.44 -14.40
N ASN A 382 4.63 -4.51 -14.03
CA ASN A 382 4.08 -5.55 -13.16
C ASN A 382 3.57 -5.04 -11.80
N GLN A 383 3.97 -3.84 -11.37
CA GLN A 383 3.56 -3.26 -10.11
C GLN A 383 2.34 -2.36 -10.20
N PHE A 384 2.14 -1.67 -11.33
CA PHE A 384 1.17 -0.58 -11.46
C PHE A 384 -0.04 -0.91 -12.34
N ILE A 385 0.01 -1.96 -13.16
CA ILE A 385 -1.09 -2.31 -14.10
C ILE A 385 -1.81 -3.62 -13.77
N ASP A 386 -1.57 -4.19 -12.59
CA ASP A 386 -2.35 -5.30 -12.04
C ASP A 386 -3.55 -4.74 -11.25
N PRO A 387 -4.80 -4.92 -11.71
CA PRO A 387 -5.97 -4.39 -11.02
C PRO A 387 -6.23 -5.03 -9.65
N THR A 388 -5.74 -6.25 -9.45
CA THR A 388 -5.96 -7.02 -8.22
C THR A 388 -4.92 -6.73 -7.15
N PHE A 389 -3.81 -6.06 -7.52
CA PHE A 389 -2.64 -5.84 -6.68
C PHE A 389 -2.15 -7.12 -5.96
N GLN A 390 -2.14 -8.24 -6.69
CA GLN A 390 -1.76 -9.58 -6.22
C GLN A 390 -2.60 -10.11 -5.06
N VAL A 391 -3.67 -9.42 -4.65
CA VAL A 391 -4.42 -9.81 -3.47
C VAL A 391 -5.05 -11.17 -3.65
N LEU A 392 -5.57 -11.47 -4.84
CA LEU A 392 -6.11 -12.79 -5.14
C LEU A 392 -5.01 -13.86 -5.19
N VAL A 393 -3.80 -13.53 -5.68
CA VAL A 393 -2.66 -14.46 -5.73
C VAL A 393 -2.21 -14.86 -4.33
N VAL A 394 -1.91 -13.89 -3.47
CA VAL A 394 -1.36 -14.15 -2.12
C VAL A 394 -2.41 -14.69 -1.14
N THR A 395 -3.67 -14.74 -1.56
CA THR A 395 -4.78 -15.30 -0.79
C THR A 395 -5.40 -16.52 -1.45
N ALA A 396 -4.94 -16.94 -2.63
CA ALA A 396 -5.46 -18.11 -3.31
C ALA A 396 -5.21 -19.39 -2.49
N PRO A 397 -6.13 -20.36 -2.50
CA PRO A 397 -5.87 -21.70 -1.99
C PRO A 397 -4.88 -22.43 -2.90
N GLN A 398 -3.73 -22.89 -2.38
CA GLN A 398 -2.72 -23.60 -3.18
C GLN A 398 -2.96 -25.12 -3.29
N ASN A 399 -3.79 -25.70 -2.41
CA ASN A 399 -4.13 -27.12 -2.43
C ASN A 399 -5.59 -27.32 -2.87
N TYR A 400 -5.90 -27.03 -4.13
CA TYR A 400 -7.08 -27.63 -4.78
C TYR A 400 -6.66 -29.00 -5.33
N ASP A 401 -6.40 -29.95 -4.44
CA ASP A 401 -6.37 -31.35 -4.85
C ASP A 401 -7.84 -31.76 -5.07
N LEU A 402 -8.25 -31.86 -6.35
CA LEU A 402 -9.62 -32.20 -6.77
C LEU A 402 -10.03 -33.65 -6.43
N GLY A 403 -9.22 -34.37 -5.65
CA GLY A 403 -9.49 -35.71 -5.16
C GLY A 403 -9.69 -35.75 -3.65
N ASN A 404 -10.94 -35.87 -3.21
CA ASN A 404 -11.38 -36.20 -1.84
C ASN A 404 -11.27 -35.11 -0.77
N VAL A 405 -12.31 -34.27 -0.68
CA VAL A 405 -12.72 -33.66 0.61
C VAL A 405 -14.25 -33.79 0.77
N ASP A 406 -14.66 -34.26 1.95
CA ASP A 406 -16.01 -34.69 2.32
C ASP A 406 -17.15 -33.70 2.04
N LYS A 407 -18.33 -34.28 1.76
CA LYS A 407 -19.63 -33.68 1.38
C LYS A 407 -20.26 -32.66 2.34
N LEU A 408 -19.57 -32.18 3.39
CA LEU A 408 -20.11 -31.16 4.32
C LEU A 408 -19.75 -29.71 3.93
N LEU A 409 -19.02 -29.49 2.83
CA LEU A 409 -18.40 -28.21 2.44
C LEU A 409 -18.94 -27.56 1.13
N ASN A 410 -20.10 -27.99 0.62
CA ASN A 410 -20.54 -27.63 -0.73
C ASN A 410 -20.87 -26.14 -0.95
N LEU A 411 -21.44 -25.40 0.01
CA LEU A 411 -21.84 -23.98 -0.21
C LEU A 411 -20.70 -22.97 0.00
N LYS A 412 -19.82 -23.26 0.97
CA LYS A 412 -18.61 -22.46 1.27
C LYS A 412 -17.62 -22.52 0.10
N ASN A 413 -17.46 -23.72 -0.48
CA ASN A 413 -16.59 -23.91 -1.64
C ASN A 413 -17.13 -23.17 -2.86
N ILE A 414 -18.43 -23.21 -3.16
CA ILE A 414 -18.99 -22.55 -4.36
C ILE A 414 -18.70 -21.04 -4.39
N ILE A 415 -18.93 -20.29 -3.31
CA ILE A 415 -18.74 -18.83 -3.33
C ILE A 415 -17.26 -18.46 -3.42
N VAL A 416 -16.41 -19.14 -2.65
CA VAL A 416 -14.96 -18.90 -2.68
C VAL A 416 -14.38 -19.30 -4.04
N GLU A 417 -14.74 -20.49 -4.53
CA GLU A 417 -14.37 -20.97 -5.86
C GLU A 417 -14.85 -20.01 -6.95
N ASP A 418 -16.05 -19.44 -6.85
CA ASP A 418 -16.55 -18.49 -7.83
C ASP A 418 -15.82 -17.13 -7.76
N ILE A 419 -15.39 -16.69 -6.56
CA ILE A 419 -14.55 -15.49 -6.35
C ILE A 419 -13.13 -15.66 -6.95
N TYR A 420 -12.56 -16.87 -6.87
CA TYR A 420 -11.20 -17.13 -7.39
C TYR A 420 -11.20 -17.61 -8.86
N PHE A 421 -12.16 -18.42 -9.29
CA PHE A 421 -12.09 -19.12 -10.57
C PHE A 421 -13.30 -18.92 -11.48
N GLY A 422 -14.43 -18.44 -10.94
CA GLY A 422 -15.71 -18.39 -11.65
C GLY A 422 -16.15 -17.01 -12.17
N LYS A 423 -17.47 -16.79 -12.22
CA LYS A 423 -18.09 -15.56 -12.72
C LYS A 423 -17.86 -14.38 -11.77
N LEU A 424 -17.90 -14.59 -10.46
CA LEU A 424 -17.62 -13.53 -9.48
C LEU A 424 -16.18 -13.03 -9.59
N ASN A 425 -15.22 -13.91 -9.90
CA ASN A 425 -13.85 -13.53 -10.23
C ASN A 425 -13.82 -12.55 -11.41
N ALA A 426 -14.42 -12.93 -12.54
CA ALA A 426 -14.42 -12.09 -13.74
C ALA A 426 -15.08 -10.72 -13.48
N ILE A 427 -16.24 -10.70 -12.81
CA ILE A 427 -16.95 -9.46 -12.45
C ILE A 427 -16.10 -8.59 -11.54
N SER A 428 -15.55 -9.16 -10.45
CA SER A 428 -14.71 -8.41 -9.51
C SER A 428 -13.45 -7.87 -10.19
N PHE A 429 -12.82 -8.63 -11.08
CA PHE A 429 -11.67 -8.20 -11.87
C PHE A 429 -11.97 -6.95 -12.70
N TYR A 430 -13.08 -6.93 -13.45
CA TYR A 430 -13.46 -5.76 -14.25
C TYR A 430 -13.83 -4.54 -13.37
N ILE A 431 -14.45 -4.75 -12.21
CA ILE A 431 -14.70 -3.67 -11.24
C ILE A 431 -13.37 -3.11 -10.73
N MET A 432 -12.43 -3.97 -10.33
CA MET A 432 -11.10 -3.55 -9.87
C MET A 432 -10.32 -2.82 -10.96
N LYS A 433 -10.45 -3.25 -12.23
CA LYS A 433 -9.85 -2.57 -13.37
C LYS A 433 -10.46 -1.18 -13.59
N ALA A 434 -11.79 -1.07 -13.61
CA ALA A 434 -12.49 0.21 -13.72
C ALA A 434 -12.07 1.15 -12.58
N TYR A 435 -11.97 0.61 -11.36
CA TYR A 435 -11.54 1.33 -10.17
C TYR A 435 -10.09 1.84 -10.29
N GLN A 436 -9.15 1.00 -10.74
CA GLN A 436 -7.76 1.38 -10.94
C GLN A 436 -7.61 2.51 -11.96
N ILE A 437 -8.30 2.41 -13.11
CA ILE A 437 -8.33 3.47 -14.12
C ILE A 437 -8.90 4.75 -13.54
N PHE A 438 -10.04 4.67 -12.84
CA PHE A 438 -10.65 5.82 -12.19
C PHE A 438 -9.69 6.51 -11.23
N VAL A 439 -9.03 5.75 -10.34
CA VAL A 439 -8.12 6.31 -9.33
C VAL A 439 -6.93 7.01 -10.00
N TYR A 440 -6.27 6.40 -10.97
CA TYR A 440 -5.10 7.03 -11.61
C TYR A 440 -5.50 8.27 -12.42
N ILE A 441 -6.56 8.22 -13.23
CA ILE A 441 -6.99 9.33 -14.09
C ILE A 441 -7.42 10.54 -13.24
N PHE A 442 -8.27 10.34 -12.24
CA PHE A 442 -8.72 11.47 -11.43
C PHE A 442 -7.64 11.97 -10.46
N THR A 443 -6.69 11.13 -10.05
CA THR A 443 -5.49 11.59 -9.34
C THR A 443 -4.62 12.47 -10.22
N LEU A 444 -4.42 12.11 -11.51
CA LEU A 444 -3.70 12.93 -12.47
C LEU A 444 -4.34 14.32 -12.62
N ILE A 445 -5.67 14.37 -12.78
CA ILE A 445 -6.42 15.64 -12.86
C ILE A 445 -6.23 16.46 -11.58
N ALA A 446 -6.39 15.84 -10.40
CA ALA A 446 -6.14 16.51 -9.12
C ALA A 446 -4.72 17.08 -9.03
N SER A 447 -3.72 16.34 -9.52
CA SER A 447 -2.31 16.72 -9.46
C SER A 447 -2.02 18.02 -10.21
N PHE A 448 -2.61 18.22 -11.39
CA PHE A 448 -2.47 19.47 -12.15
C PHE A 448 -3.05 20.68 -11.42
N LEU A 449 -4.12 20.49 -10.65
CA LEU A 449 -4.73 21.56 -9.86
C LEU A 449 -3.91 21.87 -8.61
N LEU A 450 -3.44 20.82 -7.94
CA LEU A 450 -2.61 20.91 -6.74
C LEU A 450 -1.20 21.43 -7.05
N PHE A 451 -0.71 21.30 -8.28
CA PHE A 451 0.56 21.89 -8.72
C PHE A 451 0.64 23.41 -8.52
N ARG A 452 -0.50 24.11 -8.61
CA ARG A 452 -0.58 25.55 -8.34
C ARG A 452 -0.73 25.87 -6.86
N SER A 453 -0.93 24.87 -6.01
CA SER A 453 -1.09 25.03 -4.58
C SER A 453 0.27 25.03 -3.86
N SER A 454 0.50 26.02 -3.02
CA SER A 454 1.68 26.07 -2.14
C SER A 454 1.42 25.45 -0.76
N ARG A 455 0.34 24.67 -0.57
CA ARG A 455 -0.03 24.12 0.74
C ARG A 455 0.68 22.79 1.03
N LEU A 456 1.28 22.68 2.21
CA LEU A 456 2.09 21.53 2.62
C LEU A 456 1.25 20.26 2.86
N ASN A 457 0.01 20.41 3.30
CA ASN A 457 -0.91 19.29 3.52
C ASN A 457 -1.24 18.50 2.24
N HIS A 458 -1.00 19.08 1.06
CA HIS A 458 -1.19 18.39 -0.23
C HIS A 458 -0.02 17.45 -0.60
N LEU A 459 1.10 17.49 0.12
CA LEU A 459 2.34 16.81 -0.28
C LEU A 459 2.54 15.42 0.31
N PHE A 460 1.81 15.06 1.37
CA PHE A 460 1.98 13.76 2.02
C PHE A 460 1.75 12.60 1.03
N ILE A 461 0.64 12.63 0.29
CA ILE A 461 0.29 11.58 -0.68
C ILE A 461 1.28 11.57 -1.86
N PRO A 462 1.57 12.69 -2.55
CA PRO A 462 2.56 12.73 -3.63
C PRO A 462 3.96 12.24 -3.23
N ILE A 463 4.52 12.75 -2.12
CA ILE A 463 5.87 12.36 -1.69
C ILE A 463 5.92 10.88 -1.31
N THR A 464 4.88 10.40 -0.63
CA THR A 464 4.77 8.98 -0.27
C THR A 464 4.73 8.09 -1.50
N PHE A 465 3.90 8.45 -2.50
CA PHE A 465 3.80 7.68 -3.74
C PHE A 465 5.11 7.68 -4.54
N ILE A 466 5.78 8.84 -4.65
CA ILE A 466 7.09 8.95 -5.29
C ILE A 466 8.11 8.08 -4.55
N GLY A 467 8.19 8.21 -3.21
CA GLY A 467 9.12 7.44 -2.40
C GLY A 467 8.92 5.93 -2.52
N GLY A 468 7.66 5.48 -2.50
CA GLY A 468 7.31 4.07 -2.71
C GLY A 468 7.72 3.58 -4.09
N THR A 469 7.42 4.36 -5.13
CA THR A 469 7.80 4.04 -6.51
C THR A 469 9.32 3.92 -6.67
N LEU A 470 10.08 4.92 -6.19
CA LEU A 470 11.54 4.94 -6.30
C LEU A 470 12.19 3.78 -5.53
N PHE A 471 11.67 3.47 -4.34
CA PHE A 471 12.17 2.35 -3.55
C PHE A 471 11.93 1.01 -4.26
N HIS A 472 10.73 0.75 -4.76
CA HIS A 472 10.42 -0.53 -5.41
C HIS A 472 11.00 -0.69 -6.82
N ILE A 473 11.49 0.39 -7.44
CA ILE A 473 12.32 0.30 -8.64
C ILE A 473 13.69 -0.32 -8.33
N ILE A 474 14.28 -0.07 -7.15
CA ILE A 474 15.58 -0.61 -6.76
C ILE A 474 15.49 -1.89 -5.91
N TRP A 475 14.31 -2.18 -5.34
CA TRP A 475 14.06 -3.33 -4.45
C TRP A 475 13.32 -4.46 -5.18
N GLU A 476 12.84 -5.46 -4.44
CA GLU A 476 11.87 -6.44 -4.96
C GLU A 476 10.61 -5.73 -5.48
N ALA A 477 10.19 -6.10 -6.69
CA ALA A 477 9.01 -5.57 -7.36
C ALA A 477 7.84 -6.56 -7.26
N LYS A 478 6.70 -6.12 -6.72
CA LYS A 478 5.43 -6.84 -6.74
C LYS A 478 4.29 -5.82 -6.64
N SER A 479 3.17 -6.04 -7.33
CA SER A 479 2.02 -5.13 -7.25
C SER A 479 1.45 -4.98 -5.83
N ARG A 480 1.53 -6.02 -5.00
CA ARG A 480 1.15 -5.96 -3.58
C ARG A 480 1.94 -4.92 -2.77
N TYR A 481 3.16 -4.59 -3.19
CA TYR A 481 4.00 -3.61 -2.49
C TYR A 481 3.60 -2.17 -2.81
N ILE A 482 3.04 -1.94 -3.98
CA ILE A 482 2.50 -0.63 -4.37
C ILE A 482 1.08 -0.40 -3.84
N PHE A 483 0.36 -1.48 -3.52
CA PHE A 483 -1.03 -1.43 -3.05
C PHE A 483 -1.30 -0.40 -1.93
N PRO A 484 -0.48 -0.31 -0.84
CA PRO A 484 -0.68 0.72 0.18
C PRO A 484 -0.69 2.14 -0.39
N TYR A 485 0.23 2.44 -1.30
CA TYR A 485 0.35 3.75 -1.93
C TYR A 485 -0.80 4.05 -2.87
N PHE A 486 -1.33 3.03 -3.56
CA PHE A 486 -2.53 3.15 -4.37
C PHE A 486 -3.75 3.52 -3.53
N VAL A 487 -3.95 2.89 -2.36
CA VAL A 487 -5.04 3.24 -1.43
C VAL A 487 -4.91 4.70 -0.96
N PHE A 488 -3.68 5.18 -0.75
CA PHE A 488 -3.44 6.58 -0.39
C PHE A 488 -3.77 7.58 -1.50
N LEU A 489 -3.95 7.14 -2.75
CA LEU A 489 -4.39 8.02 -3.86
C LEU A 489 -5.89 8.30 -3.86
N ILE A 490 -6.72 7.49 -3.19
CA ILE A 490 -8.19 7.63 -3.17
C ILE A 490 -8.66 9.06 -2.82
N PRO A 491 -8.07 9.75 -1.80
CA PRO A 491 -8.34 11.16 -1.53
C PRO A 491 -8.17 12.10 -2.73
N LEU A 492 -7.08 11.93 -3.49
CA LEU A 492 -6.79 12.78 -4.65
C LEU A 492 -7.70 12.44 -5.82
N ALA A 493 -7.97 11.15 -6.05
CA ALA A 493 -8.93 10.71 -7.06
C ALA A 493 -10.33 11.30 -6.81
N ALA A 494 -10.81 11.25 -5.57
CA ALA A 494 -12.09 11.85 -5.22
C ALA A 494 -12.14 13.36 -5.46
N TYR A 495 -11.08 14.08 -5.08
CA TYR A 495 -10.98 15.52 -5.31
C TYR A 495 -10.99 15.86 -6.81
N GLY A 496 -10.19 15.14 -7.61
CA GLY A 496 -10.13 15.32 -9.06
C GLY A 496 -11.47 15.01 -9.74
N PHE A 497 -12.18 13.98 -9.27
CA PHE A 497 -13.51 13.63 -9.78
C PHE A 497 -14.54 14.73 -9.52
N VAL A 498 -14.64 15.21 -8.26
CA VAL A 498 -15.60 16.26 -7.88
C VAL A 498 -15.34 17.55 -8.66
N ILE A 499 -14.09 17.92 -8.88
CA ILE A 499 -13.75 19.12 -9.65
C ILE A 499 -14.08 18.95 -11.12
N THR A 500 -13.77 17.79 -11.72
CA THR A 500 -14.11 17.50 -13.11
C THR A 500 -15.61 17.64 -13.32
N LYS A 501 -16.42 17.05 -12.42
CA LYS A 501 -17.88 17.21 -12.44
C LYS A 501 -18.30 18.67 -12.35
N ASN A 502 -17.76 19.45 -11.41
CA ASN A 502 -18.13 20.85 -11.23
C ASN A 502 -17.79 21.69 -12.47
N TYR A 503 -16.61 21.45 -13.08
CA TYR A 503 -16.20 22.10 -14.31
C TYR A 503 -17.14 21.80 -15.48
N LEU A 504 -17.51 20.53 -15.66
CA LEU A 504 -18.45 20.11 -16.71
C LEU A 504 -19.85 20.70 -16.49
N ALA A 505 -20.31 20.76 -15.24
CA ALA A 505 -21.60 21.38 -14.89
C ALA A 505 -21.61 22.88 -15.22
N ASN A 506 -20.57 23.62 -14.85
CA ASN A 506 -20.47 25.06 -15.13
C ASN A 506 -20.49 25.33 -16.64
N LYS A 507 -19.67 24.61 -17.43
CA LYS A 507 -19.70 24.73 -18.89
C LYS A 507 -21.06 24.42 -19.53
N TYR A 508 -21.79 23.48 -18.96
CA TYR A 508 -23.14 23.16 -19.43
C TYR A 508 -24.11 24.32 -19.19
N TYR A 509 -24.06 24.95 -18.01
CA TYR A 509 -24.90 26.11 -17.69
C TYR A 509 -24.53 27.33 -18.53
N GLU A 510 -23.24 27.65 -18.70
CA GLU A 510 -22.78 28.74 -19.57
C GLU A 510 -23.29 28.56 -21.02
N LYS A 511 -23.20 27.35 -21.57
CA LYS A 511 -23.69 27.06 -22.92
C LYS A 511 -25.23 27.14 -23.02
N LYS A 512 -25.94 26.80 -21.94
CA LYS A 512 -27.41 26.92 -21.88
C LYS A 512 -27.83 28.38 -21.84
N GLU A 513 -27.14 29.21 -21.07
CA GLU A 513 -27.38 30.65 -20.94
C GLU A 513 -27.07 31.41 -22.25
N TYR A 514 -25.96 31.07 -22.92
CA TYR A 514 -25.67 31.59 -24.26
C TYR A 514 -26.75 31.25 -25.28
N ARG A 515 -27.29 30.01 -25.24
CA ARG A 515 -28.37 29.57 -26.14
C ARG A 515 -29.73 30.20 -25.83
N SER A 516 -30.01 30.56 -24.57
CA SER A 516 -31.22 31.31 -24.23
C SER A 516 -31.11 32.77 -24.66
N ASN A 517 -29.93 33.38 -24.53
CA ASN A 517 -29.71 34.79 -24.89
C ASN A 517 -29.59 35.01 -26.40
N ALA A 518 -29.20 33.99 -27.18
CA ALA A 518 -29.18 34.04 -28.66
C ALA A 518 -30.55 33.79 -29.32
N LYS A 519 -31.61 33.54 -28.52
CA LYS A 519 -33.00 33.37 -28.98
C LYS A 519 -33.89 34.57 -28.65
N ILE A 520 -33.30 35.62 -28.07
CA ILE A 520 -33.86 36.95 -27.85
C ILE A 520 -33.15 37.86 -28.85
#